data_AF-A0A2M7D6N5-F1
#
_entry.id   AF-A0A2M7D6N5-F1
#
_cell.length_a   1.000
_cell.length_b   1.000
_cell.length_c   1.000
_cell.angle_alpha   90.00
_cell.angle_beta   90.00
_cell.angle_gamma   90.00
#
_symmetry.space_group_name_H-M   'P 1'
#
loop_
_entity.id
_entity.type
_entity.pdbx_description
1 polymer ?
#
loop_
_entity_poly.entity_id
_entity_poly.type
_entity_poly.pdbx_seq_one_letter_code
_entity_poly.pdbx_strand_id
1 'polypeptide(L)'
;MKIKLFMKNHLKNKTSKKIIRHSVKGSLVKGYLEKKDRKGFELLLPRYKEVIGDSSGIYALYKDKKIYYVGITENLLWRVGRHTKDKHKNRWNKVSFFVIDKHRYSKDIETVILRISGPRGNGTRGKLEKHYELQDKLNKIRREMKDLLKRV
;
A
#
# COMPACT_ATOMS: atom_id res chain seq x y z
N MET A 1 -35.67 -54.60 8.67
CA MET A 1 -34.86 -54.29 7.46
C MET A 1 -35.59 -53.25 6.61
N LYS A 2 -35.43 -51.93 6.84
CA LYS A 2 -35.91 -50.85 5.93
C LYS A 2 -35.53 -49.39 6.31
N ILE A 3 -34.88 -49.12 7.44
CA ILE A 3 -34.50 -47.73 7.82
C ILE A 3 -33.10 -47.33 7.31
N LYS A 4 -32.18 -48.28 7.13
CA LYS A 4 -30.81 -48.02 6.64
C LYS A 4 -30.72 -47.66 5.15
N LEU A 5 -31.83 -47.76 4.39
CA LEU A 5 -31.87 -47.45 2.95
C LEU A 5 -32.32 -46.02 2.65
N PHE A 6 -32.99 -45.34 3.60
CA PHE A 6 -33.51 -43.98 3.37
C PHE A 6 -32.44 -42.88 3.51
N MET A 7 -31.37 -43.13 4.28
CA MET A 7 -30.29 -42.14 4.47
C MET A 7 -29.13 -42.22 3.46
N LYS A 8 -29.09 -43.24 2.59
CA LYS A 8 -27.99 -43.39 1.61
C LYS A 8 -28.22 -42.68 0.27
N ASN A 9 -29.43 -42.19 0.00
CA ASN A 9 -29.77 -41.59 -1.30
C ASN A 9 -29.81 -40.05 -1.32
N HIS A 10 -29.55 -39.36 -0.20
CA HIS A 10 -29.42 -37.89 -0.16
C HIS A 10 -27.99 -37.35 -0.08
N LEU A 11 -26.98 -38.23 -0.18
CA LEU A 11 -25.57 -37.84 -0.20
C LEU A 11 -24.89 -37.99 -1.57
N LYS A 12 -25.67 -38.08 -2.66
CA LYS A 12 -25.12 -38.02 -4.02
C LYS A 12 -25.61 -36.75 -4.70
N ASN A 13 -24.65 -35.97 -5.20
CA ASN A 13 -24.78 -34.77 -6.02
C ASN A 13 -24.83 -33.42 -5.27
N LYS A 14 -23.79 -33.14 -4.48
CA LYS A 14 -23.18 -31.81 -4.54
C LYS A 14 -21.80 -31.98 -5.14
N THR A 15 -21.73 -31.95 -6.47
CA THR A 15 -20.47 -31.67 -7.17
C THR A 15 -19.95 -30.38 -6.58
N SER A 16 -18.85 -30.46 -5.83
CA SER A 16 -18.16 -29.29 -5.30
C SER A 16 -17.71 -28.47 -6.50
N LYS A 17 -18.50 -27.46 -6.90
CA LYS A 17 -18.06 -26.45 -7.87
C LYS A 17 -16.75 -25.92 -7.33
N LYS A 18 -15.65 -26.20 -8.03
CA LYS A 18 -14.32 -25.68 -7.71
C LYS A 18 -14.45 -24.17 -7.75
N ILE A 19 -14.49 -23.52 -6.58
CA ILE A 19 -14.54 -22.05 -6.49
C ILE A 19 -13.21 -21.57 -7.07
N ILE A 20 -13.23 -21.09 -8.32
CA ILE A 20 -12.09 -20.42 -8.93
C ILE A 20 -11.96 -19.09 -8.18
N ARG A 21 -11.09 -19.06 -7.17
CA ARG A 21 -10.74 -17.82 -6.48
C ARG A 21 -9.88 -17.01 -7.45
N HIS A 22 -10.46 -16.00 -8.08
CA HIS A 22 -9.68 -15.01 -8.80
C HIS A 22 -8.73 -14.32 -7.81
N SER A 23 -7.46 -14.23 -8.18
CA SER A 23 -6.48 -13.53 -7.36
C SER A 23 -6.87 -12.06 -7.25
N VAL A 24 -6.92 -11.55 -6.02
CA VAL A 24 -7.14 -10.12 -5.76
C VAL A 24 -5.84 -9.31 -6.00
N LYS A 25 -4.71 -9.99 -6.26
CA LYS A 25 -3.43 -9.35 -6.61
C LYS A 25 -3.59 -8.56 -7.91
N GLY A 26 -3.13 -7.31 -7.93
CA GLY A 26 -3.33 -6.39 -9.06
C GLY A 26 -4.69 -5.68 -9.07
N SER A 27 -5.53 -5.87 -8.03
CA SER A 27 -6.77 -5.10 -7.89
C SER A 27 -6.53 -3.62 -7.55
N LEU A 28 -5.41 -3.33 -6.85
CA LEU A 28 -5.01 -2.00 -6.42
C LEU A 28 -3.92 -1.41 -7.32
N VAL A 29 -2.76 -2.07 -7.40
CA VAL A 29 -1.63 -1.62 -8.22
C VAL A 29 -1.75 -2.22 -9.63
N LYS A 30 -1.89 -1.36 -10.64
CA LYS A 30 -2.11 -1.74 -12.04
C LYS A 30 -0.85 -1.77 -12.89
N GLY A 31 0.19 -1.10 -12.41
CA GLY A 31 1.48 -1.03 -13.07
C GLY A 31 2.50 -0.41 -12.14
N TYR A 32 3.77 -0.67 -12.38
CA TYR A 32 4.84 -0.10 -11.57
C TYR A 32 6.14 0.03 -12.35
N LEU A 33 6.94 1.01 -11.95
CA LEU A 33 8.33 1.18 -12.34
C LEU A 33 9.12 1.42 -11.07
N GLU A 34 10.18 0.67 -10.83
CA GLU A 34 10.96 0.83 -9.60
C GLU A 34 12.37 1.36 -9.86
N LYS A 35 12.79 2.25 -8.96
CA LYS A 35 14.18 2.69 -8.76
C LYS A 35 14.88 3.16 -10.05
N LYS A 36 14.14 3.83 -10.93
CA LYS A 36 14.67 4.43 -12.16
C LYS A 36 15.54 5.62 -11.82
N ASP A 37 16.68 5.76 -12.47
CA ASP A 37 17.61 6.83 -12.17
C ASP A 37 17.02 8.20 -12.55
N ARG A 38 17.21 9.19 -11.68
CA ARG A 38 16.68 10.56 -11.86
C ARG A 38 17.11 11.16 -13.19
N LYS A 39 18.39 11.03 -13.55
CA LYS A 39 18.94 11.59 -14.79
C LYS A 39 18.26 10.97 -16.01
N GLY A 40 18.09 9.65 -16.01
CA GLY A 40 17.38 8.95 -17.09
C GLY A 40 15.91 9.35 -17.19
N PHE A 41 15.23 9.48 -16.04
CA PHE A 41 13.87 9.99 -15.98
C PHE A 41 13.75 11.43 -16.53
N GLU A 42 14.65 12.34 -16.14
CA GLU A 42 14.64 13.73 -16.59
C GLU A 42 14.88 13.86 -18.10
N LEU A 43 15.83 13.10 -18.64
CA LEU A 43 16.13 13.09 -20.08
C LEU A 43 14.98 12.51 -20.91
N LEU A 44 14.28 11.51 -20.37
CA LEU A 44 13.23 10.78 -21.08
C LEU A 44 11.81 11.15 -20.65
N LEU A 45 11.64 12.26 -19.92
CA LEU A 45 10.35 12.63 -19.33
C LEU A 45 9.18 12.62 -20.33
N PRO A 46 9.32 13.12 -21.58
CA PRO A 46 8.27 13.00 -22.60
C PRO A 46 7.92 11.56 -22.94
N ARG A 47 8.92 10.65 -23.01
CA ARG A 47 8.73 9.23 -23.34
C ARG A 47 8.10 8.45 -22.18
N TYR A 48 8.28 8.88 -20.94
CA TYR A 48 7.57 8.29 -19.81
C TYR A 48 6.05 8.46 -19.91
N LYS A 49 5.56 9.51 -20.59
CA LYS A 49 4.14 9.71 -20.90
C LYS A 49 3.57 8.54 -21.70
N GLU A 50 4.36 7.96 -22.60
CA GLU A 50 3.95 6.81 -23.41
C GLU A 50 3.85 5.52 -22.58
N VAL A 51 4.56 5.45 -21.44
CA VAL A 51 4.60 4.26 -20.58
C VAL A 51 3.54 4.30 -19.48
N ILE A 52 3.40 5.43 -18.78
CA ILE A 52 2.50 5.55 -17.63
C ILE A 52 1.41 6.63 -17.78
N GLY A 53 1.31 7.26 -18.95
CA GLY A 53 0.23 8.20 -19.27
C GLY A 53 0.04 9.32 -18.25
N ASP A 54 -1.23 9.67 -18.02
CA ASP A 54 -1.68 10.55 -16.93
C ASP A 54 -2.13 9.76 -15.70
N SER A 55 -1.56 8.57 -15.48
CA SER A 55 -1.98 7.71 -14.39
C SER A 55 -1.78 8.35 -13.02
N SER A 56 -2.73 8.06 -12.15
CA SER A 56 -2.70 8.38 -10.74
C SER A 56 -2.02 7.27 -9.93
N GLY A 57 -1.58 7.58 -8.72
CA GLY A 57 -1.02 6.59 -7.81
C GLY A 57 0.01 7.15 -6.84
N ILE A 58 0.93 6.28 -6.43
CA ILE A 58 2.00 6.59 -5.46
C ILE A 58 3.33 6.70 -6.18
N TYR A 59 4.12 7.70 -5.81
CA TYR A 59 5.53 7.79 -6.21
C TYR A 59 6.42 7.80 -4.96
N ALA A 60 7.63 7.25 -5.14
CA ALA A 60 8.67 7.27 -4.12
C ALA A 60 9.96 7.82 -4.73
N LEU A 61 10.51 8.86 -4.11
CA LEU A 61 11.82 9.41 -4.44
C LEU A 61 12.84 8.84 -3.45
N TYR A 62 13.98 8.41 -3.95
CA TYR A 62 15.03 7.80 -3.16
C TYR A 62 16.29 8.63 -3.21
N LYS A 63 17.00 8.68 -2.08
CA LYS A 63 18.42 9.04 -2.05
C LYS A 63 19.19 7.76 -1.75
N ASP A 64 19.87 7.27 -2.77
CA ASP A 64 20.61 6.01 -2.77
C ASP A 64 19.68 4.83 -2.47
N LYS A 65 19.88 4.14 -1.35
CA LYS A 65 19.04 3.02 -0.91
C LYS A 65 17.86 3.45 -0.02
N LYS A 66 17.80 4.71 0.40
CA LYS A 66 16.82 5.20 1.38
C LYS A 66 15.69 5.97 0.70
N ILE A 67 14.46 5.77 1.18
CA ILE A 67 13.31 6.57 0.76
C ILE A 67 13.52 8.00 1.26
N TYR A 68 13.57 8.95 0.33
CA TYR A 68 13.67 10.38 0.61
C TYR A 68 12.30 11.03 0.74
N TYR A 69 11.37 10.69 -0.15
CA TYR A 69 10.04 11.28 -0.20
C TYR A 69 9.02 10.29 -0.75
N VAL A 70 7.80 10.29 -0.23
CA VAL A 70 6.65 9.54 -0.78
C VAL A 70 5.47 10.48 -0.95
N GLY A 71 4.73 10.32 -2.04
CA GLY A 71 3.48 11.04 -2.22
C GLY A 71 2.45 10.29 -3.05
N ILE A 72 1.18 10.61 -2.82
CA ILE A 72 0.06 10.27 -3.71
C ILE A 72 -0.22 11.43 -4.68
N THR A 73 -0.68 11.13 -5.90
CA THR A 73 -1.07 12.14 -6.88
C THR A 73 -2.04 11.59 -7.92
N GLU A 74 -2.86 12.46 -8.50
CA GLU A 74 -3.73 12.14 -9.65
C GLU A 74 -2.94 12.04 -10.95
N ASN A 75 -1.77 12.70 -11.02
CA ASN A 75 -0.87 12.63 -12.16
C ASN A 75 0.57 12.41 -11.67
N LEU A 76 1.07 11.19 -11.88
CA LEU A 76 2.40 10.76 -11.43
C LEU A 76 3.52 11.55 -12.12
N LEU A 77 3.47 11.68 -13.44
CA LEU A 77 4.52 12.33 -14.22
C LEU A 77 4.61 13.81 -13.95
N TRP A 78 3.47 14.51 -13.93
CA TRP A 78 3.44 15.93 -13.63
C TRP A 78 4.01 16.22 -12.25
N ARG A 79 3.62 15.44 -11.23
CA ARG A 79 4.06 15.64 -9.85
C ARG A 79 5.55 15.37 -9.68
N VAL A 80 6.06 14.25 -10.18
CA VAL A 80 7.50 13.94 -10.09
C VAL A 80 8.32 14.90 -10.96
N GLY A 81 7.82 15.27 -12.13
CA GLY A 81 8.42 16.31 -12.97
C GLY A 81 8.59 17.64 -12.21
N ARG A 82 7.60 18.05 -11.41
CA ARG A 82 7.72 19.22 -10.53
C ARG A 82 8.84 19.08 -9.48
N HIS A 83 9.05 17.87 -8.94
CA HIS A 83 10.14 17.59 -7.99
C HIS A 83 11.55 17.64 -8.57
N THR A 84 11.68 17.75 -9.89
CA THR A 84 12.97 18.06 -10.55
C THR A 84 13.33 19.54 -10.44
N LYS A 85 12.36 20.42 -10.10
CA LYS A 85 12.51 21.88 -10.07
C LYS A 85 12.24 22.51 -8.70
N ASP A 86 11.45 21.88 -7.86
CA ASP A 86 11.04 22.44 -6.56
C ASP A 86 12.04 22.17 -5.41
N LYS A 87 11.61 22.35 -4.16
CA LYS A 87 12.41 22.13 -2.94
C LYS A 87 13.02 20.73 -2.81
N HIS A 88 12.55 19.75 -3.59
CA HIS A 88 13.07 18.38 -3.63
C HIS A 88 14.18 18.19 -4.69
N LYS A 89 14.42 19.19 -5.55
CA LYS A 89 15.47 19.17 -6.56
C LYS A 89 16.81 18.74 -5.98
N ASN A 90 17.50 17.83 -6.68
CA ASN A 90 18.81 17.28 -6.31
C ASN A 90 18.89 16.51 -4.97
N ARG A 91 17.77 16.31 -4.26
CA ARG A 91 17.74 15.60 -2.96
C ARG A 91 17.46 14.09 -3.09
N TRP A 92 17.22 13.64 -4.32
CA TRP A 92 16.96 12.26 -4.71
C TRP A 92 17.72 11.91 -6.00
N ASN A 93 17.96 10.63 -6.22
CA ASN A 93 18.65 10.10 -7.41
C ASN A 93 17.93 8.91 -8.05
N LYS A 94 16.90 8.35 -7.42
CA LYS A 94 16.03 7.34 -8.04
C LYS A 94 14.55 7.62 -7.78
N VAL A 95 13.69 7.17 -8.68
CA VAL A 95 12.23 7.26 -8.56
C VAL A 95 11.57 5.92 -8.82
N SER A 96 10.52 5.63 -8.05
CA SER A 96 9.55 4.57 -8.33
C SER A 96 8.15 5.16 -8.54
N PHE A 97 7.37 4.53 -9.41
CA PHE A 97 5.98 4.81 -9.71
C PHE A 97 5.14 3.56 -9.47
N PHE A 98 3.99 3.71 -8.82
CA PHE A 98 3.01 2.66 -8.61
C PHE A 98 1.63 3.19 -9.02
N VAL A 99 1.11 2.72 -10.15
CA VAL A 99 -0.17 3.15 -10.71
C VAL A 99 -1.32 2.53 -9.92
N ILE A 100 -2.27 3.34 -9.47
CA ILE A 100 -3.40 2.91 -8.63
C ILE A 100 -4.71 3.55 -9.14
N ASP A 101 -5.63 2.73 -9.64
CA ASP A 101 -6.93 3.20 -10.17
C ASP A 101 -7.92 3.66 -9.10
N LYS A 102 -7.77 3.21 -7.85
CA LYS A 102 -8.78 3.40 -6.79
C LYS A 102 -8.29 4.34 -5.69
N HIS A 103 -8.92 5.50 -5.59
CA HIS A 103 -8.57 6.53 -4.61
C HIS A 103 -9.10 6.31 -3.19
N ARG A 104 -10.04 5.37 -3.00
CA ARG A 104 -10.76 5.19 -1.72
C ARG A 104 -9.83 5.07 -0.49
N TYR A 105 -8.68 4.40 -0.62
CA TYR A 105 -7.74 4.19 0.49
C TYR A 105 -6.37 4.84 0.25
N SER A 106 -6.25 5.68 -0.77
CA SER A 106 -4.95 6.23 -1.21
C SER A 106 -4.26 7.05 -0.10
N LYS A 107 -5.02 7.84 0.67
CA LYS A 107 -4.48 8.65 1.79
C LYS A 107 -4.04 7.79 2.98
N ASP A 108 -4.77 6.71 3.27
CA ASP A 108 -4.42 5.79 4.34
C ASP A 108 -3.16 5.00 3.98
N ILE A 109 -3.08 4.51 2.74
CA ILE A 109 -1.89 3.83 2.21
C ILE A 109 -0.67 4.77 2.29
N GLU A 110 -0.80 6.02 1.82
CA GLU A 110 0.26 7.01 1.94
C GLU A 110 0.68 7.20 3.40
N THR A 111 -0.27 7.41 4.30
CA THR A 111 0.02 7.64 5.73
C THR A 111 0.70 6.43 6.37
N VAL A 112 0.29 5.21 6.05
CA VAL A 112 0.94 3.98 6.52
C VAL A 112 2.39 3.92 6.03
N ILE A 113 2.63 4.19 4.74
CA ILE A 113 3.99 4.20 4.18
C ILE A 113 4.85 5.28 4.85
N LEU A 114 4.31 6.49 5.07
CA LEU A 114 5.04 7.58 5.73
C LEU A 114 5.43 7.23 7.17
N ARG A 115 4.52 6.60 7.93
CA ARG A 115 4.78 6.20 9.31
C ARG A 115 5.81 5.09 9.43
N ILE A 116 5.83 4.14 8.49
CA ILE A 116 6.81 3.04 8.47
C ILE A 116 8.18 3.53 7.99
N SER A 117 8.22 4.29 6.89
CA SER A 117 9.47 4.64 6.23
C SER A 117 10.16 5.90 6.77
N GLY A 118 9.43 6.77 7.48
CA GLY A 118 9.98 8.01 8.06
C GLY A 118 10.81 8.87 7.09
N PRO A 119 10.33 9.15 5.86
CA PRO A 119 11.14 9.78 4.84
C PRO A 119 11.46 11.23 5.20
N ARG A 120 12.76 11.57 5.25
CA ARG A 120 13.26 12.89 5.67
C ARG A 120 12.75 14.07 4.84
N GLY A 121 12.28 13.82 3.62
CA GLY A 121 11.76 14.85 2.71
C GLY A 121 10.29 15.19 2.96
N ASN A 122 9.52 14.33 3.67
CA ASN A 122 8.14 14.60 4.00
C ASN A 122 8.05 15.43 5.29
N GLY A 123 7.40 16.59 5.23
CA GLY A 123 7.23 17.48 6.39
C GLY A 123 6.19 16.98 7.42
N THR A 124 5.45 15.93 7.10
CA THR A 124 4.44 15.32 7.97
C THR A 124 4.49 13.80 7.84
N ARG A 125 4.11 13.09 8.90
CA ARG A 125 3.93 11.63 8.89
C ARG A 125 2.52 11.20 8.46
N GLY A 126 1.66 12.16 8.13
CA GLY A 126 0.24 11.92 7.87
C GLY A 126 -0.57 11.72 9.15
N LYS A 127 -1.87 12.00 9.07
CA LYS A 127 -2.83 11.82 10.16
C LYS A 127 -3.65 10.57 9.86
N LEU A 128 -3.69 9.65 10.81
CA LEU A 128 -4.68 8.57 10.81
C LEU A 128 -5.85 9.02 11.66
N GLU A 129 -7.04 8.58 11.30
CA GLU A 129 -8.20 8.72 12.17
C GLU A 129 -7.95 7.99 13.50
N LYS A 130 -8.43 8.60 14.59
CA LYS A 130 -8.17 8.13 15.93
C LYS A 130 -9.09 6.96 16.26
N HIS A 131 -8.65 5.75 15.95
CA HIS A 131 -9.28 4.52 16.40
C HIS A 131 -8.47 3.92 17.55
N TYR A 132 -8.80 4.30 18.79
CA TYR A 132 -8.06 3.91 19.99
C TYR A 132 -8.33 2.48 20.46
N GLU A 133 -9.30 1.78 19.85
CA GLU A 133 -9.76 0.47 20.30
C GLU A 133 -8.62 -0.55 20.51
N LEU A 134 -7.65 -0.61 19.60
CA LEU A 134 -6.50 -1.51 19.73
C LEU A 134 -5.59 -1.11 20.90
N GLN A 135 -5.38 0.19 21.10
CA GLN A 135 -4.59 0.71 22.20
C GLN A 135 -5.28 0.47 23.54
N ASP A 136 -6.60 0.63 23.60
CA ASP A 136 -7.42 0.41 24.78
C ASP A 136 -7.43 -1.07 25.19
N LYS A 137 -7.60 -1.97 24.20
CA LYS A 137 -7.47 -3.42 24.40
C LYS A 137 -6.09 -3.79 24.94
N LEU A 138 -5.01 -3.25 24.37
CA LEU A 138 -3.65 -3.49 24.85
C LEU A 138 -3.44 -2.94 26.28
N ASN A 139 -3.97 -1.75 26.57
CA ASN A 139 -3.87 -1.14 27.89
C ASN A 139 -4.64 -1.93 28.95
N LYS A 140 -5.77 -2.55 28.58
CA LYS A 140 -6.49 -3.50 29.45
C LYS A 140 -5.62 -4.72 29.77
N ILE A 141 -5.09 -5.40 28.75
CA ILE A 141 -4.20 -6.56 28.93
C ILE A 141 -3.00 -6.22 29.83
N ARG A 142 -2.37 -5.05 29.63
CA ARG A 142 -1.25 -4.60 30.46
C ARG A 142 -1.60 -4.38 31.92
N ARG A 143 -2.82 -3.94 32.23
CA ARG A 143 -3.29 -3.78 33.62
C ARG A 143 -3.45 -5.15 34.28
N GLU A 144 -4.12 -6.07 33.59
CA GLU A 144 -4.31 -7.45 34.08
C GLU A 144 -2.96 -8.15 34.34
N MET A 145 -1.98 -8.01 33.44
CA MET A 145 -0.63 -8.54 33.66
C MET A 145 0.08 -7.94 34.88
N LYS A 146 -0.04 -6.62 35.09
CA LYS A 146 0.58 -5.96 36.26
C LYS A 146 -0.02 -6.47 37.57
N ASP A 147 -1.32 -6.73 37.60
CA ASP A 147 -2.00 -7.23 38.79
C ASP A 147 -1.63 -8.68 39.08
N LEU A 148 -1.39 -9.50 38.06
CA LEU A 148 -0.85 -10.86 38.22
C LEU A 148 0.58 -10.85 38.77
N LEU A 149 1.45 -9.99 38.24
CA LEU A 149 2.84 -9.89 38.70
C LEU A 149 2.99 -9.38 40.14
N LYS A 150 1.99 -8.67 40.68
CA LYS A 150 1.97 -8.23 42.10
C LYS A 150 1.55 -9.34 43.07
N ARG A 151 1.01 -10.45 42.56
CA ARG A 151 0.50 -11.58 43.35
C ARG A 151 1.51 -12.73 43.46
N VAL A 152 2.66 -12.60 42.82
CA VAL A 152 3.81 -13.52 42.87
C VAL A 152 4.93 -12.81 43.63
#